data_AF-A0ABD6YMI6-F1
#
_entry.id   AF-A0ABD6YMI6-F1
#
_cell.length_a   1.000
_cell.length_b   1.000
_cell.length_c   1.000
_cell.angle_alpha   90.00
_cell.angle_beta   90.00
_cell.angle_gamma   90.00
#
_symmetry.space_group_name_H-M   'P 1'
#
loop_
_entity.id
_entity.type
_entity.pdbx_description
1 polymer ?
#
loop_
_entity_poly.entity_id
_entity_poly.type
_entity_poly.pdbx_seq_one_letter_code
_entity_poly.pdbx_strand_id
1 'polypeptide(L)'
;MKIKFIFLILTTSLLQNCGKEKVPQKENNSTASTENITNVADKNLNISFLLDLSDRIDPVKYPNASMPYYQRDLYYIKSVEQAFVDHIKHKKILQLNDQMQVFFDPEPQNPQMNKLSQQLRVKFDKNSTKDQITGVDKVFTEIPPQIYQSAIRGKQYTGADIWRFFKNKVKDYCIKDKHRNILVIITDGYMYHKDSKFTEGNKSSFLTPEFIRSKKLTTSNYKELIAKNKLGFIPATEGLQNLEVLVVGINPAKNSPYEEDVIHQYWADWLNAMGVKKFEIKNADLPSNLDPVIRKIIQK
;
A
#
# COMPACT_ATOMS: atom_id res chain seq x y z
N MET A 1 -54.52 85.36 23.58
CA MET A 1 -55.97 85.22 23.85
C MET A 1 -56.15 83.90 24.62
N LYS A 2 -56.77 83.95 25.81
CA LYS A 2 -57.04 82.79 26.66
C LYS A 2 -58.09 81.87 26.02
N ILE A 3 -58.02 80.56 26.24
CA ILE A 3 -59.15 79.68 26.64
C ILE A 3 -58.59 78.35 27.16
N LYS A 4 -59.30 77.83 28.17
CA LYS A 4 -58.99 76.73 29.11
C LYS A 4 -59.58 75.38 28.66
N PHE A 5 -59.31 74.37 29.51
CA PHE A 5 -59.98 73.07 29.76
C PHE A 5 -59.23 71.84 29.20
N ILE A 6 -58.69 70.88 29.98
CA ILE A 6 -59.09 70.09 31.19
C ILE A 6 -59.48 68.66 30.78
N PHE A 7 -58.71 67.69 31.32
CA PHE A 7 -59.04 66.31 31.72
C PHE A 7 -59.59 65.33 30.67
N LEU A 8 -59.51 64.00 30.80
CA LEU A 8 -58.78 62.98 31.57
C LEU A 8 -59.49 61.67 31.15
N ILE A 9 -58.87 60.52 31.44
CA ILE A 9 -59.44 59.19 31.75
C ILE A 9 -59.18 58.17 30.62
N LEU A 10 -58.19 57.26 30.80
CA LEU A 10 -58.26 55.93 31.46
C LEU A 10 -59.07 54.94 30.59
N THR A 11 -58.68 53.69 30.31
CA THR A 11 -58.00 52.69 31.15
C THR A 11 -57.79 51.41 30.32
N THR A 12 -56.66 50.68 30.55
CA THR A 12 -56.51 49.20 30.70
C THR A 12 -56.94 48.24 29.57
N SER A 13 -56.24 47.14 29.22
CA SER A 13 -55.17 46.38 29.88
C SER A 13 -54.71 45.16 29.03
N LEU A 14 -53.42 44.80 29.15
CA LEU A 14 -52.81 43.44 29.34
C LEU A 14 -53.06 42.37 28.23
N LEU A 15 -52.12 41.53 27.74
CA LEU A 15 -50.90 40.86 28.24
C LEU A 15 -49.93 40.60 27.05
N GLN A 16 -48.65 40.93 27.11
CA GLN A 16 -47.47 40.08 27.48
C GLN A 16 -47.22 38.81 26.64
N ASN A 17 -46.04 38.68 26.03
CA ASN A 17 -44.93 38.01 26.72
C ASN A 17 -43.52 38.30 26.11
N CYS A 18 -42.57 38.42 27.04
CA CYS A 18 -41.16 38.78 26.96
C CYS A 18 -40.24 37.88 26.12
N GLY A 19 -39.29 38.49 25.41
CA GLY A 19 -37.96 37.91 25.18
C GLY A 19 -36.93 38.62 26.05
N LYS A 20 -36.07 37.88 26.76
CA LYS A 20 -34.92 38.38 27.52
C LYS A 20 -33.68 37.52 27.28
N GLU A 21 -32.54 38.19 27.20
CA GLU A 21 -31.16 37.71 26.99
C GLU A 21 -30.64 36.69 28.00
N LYS A 22 -29.57 35.96 27.63
CA LYS A 22 -28.61 35.35 28.57
C LYS A 22 -27.15 35.36 28.06
N VAL A 23 -26.25 35.65 29.00
CA VAL A 23 -24.77 35.57 29.07
C VAL A 23 -24.31 34.11 29.34
N PRO A 24 -23.04 33.69 29.06
CA PRO A 24 -22.68 32.27 28.92
C PRO A 24 -22.12 31.60 30.20
N GLN A 25 -22.32 30.29 30.32
CA GLN A 25 -21.65 29.42 31.30
C GLN A 25 -21.31 28.03 30.72
N LYS A 26 -20.16 27.49 31.15
CA LYS A 26 -19.54 26.18 30.84
C LYS A 26 -20.29 24.99 31.49
N GLU A 27 -20.32 23.82 30.83
CA GLU A 27 -19.62 22.57 31.26
C GLU A 27 -19.87 21.33 30.34
N ASN A 28 -18.77 20.83 29.77
CA ASN A 28 -18.27 19.46 29.59
C ASN A 28 -19.07 18.27 28.96
N ASN A 29 -18.49 17.84 27.82
CA ASN A 29 -18.05 16.47 27.45
C ASN A 29 -19.03 15.41 26.91
N SER A 30 -18.98 15.21 25.59
CA SER A 30 -18.45 13.96 25.03
C SER A 30 -17.86 14.21 23.64
N THR A 31 -16.55 14.02 23.57
CA THR A 31 -15.61 14.41 22.52
C THR A 31 -15.81 13.62 21.23
N ALA A 32 -16.32 14.26 20.18
CA ALA A 32 -15.98 13.89 18.81
C ALA A 32 -14.62 14.53 18.52
N SER A 33 -13.56 13.73 18.61
CA SER A 33 -12.20 14.18 18.33
C SER A 33 -12.12 14.71 16.91
N THR A 34 -11.99 16.03 16.79
CA THR A 34 -11.45 16.70 15.62
C THR A 34 -10.14 16.01 15.27
N GLU A 35 -10.14 15.17 14.23
CA GLU A 35 -8.90 14.70 13.64
C GLU A 35 -8.16 15.93 13.13
N ASN A 36 -7.18 16.37 13.92
CA ASN A 36 -6.16 17.28 13.43
C ASN A 36 -5.64 16.70 12.11
N ILE A 37 -5.84 17.45 11.03
CA ILE A 37 -5.19 17.22 9.74
C ILE A 37 -3.69 17.44 9.99
N THR A 38 -3.06 16.41 10.55
CA THR A 38 -1.62 16.25 10.54
C THR A 38 -1.25 16.15 9.07
N ASN A 39 -0.43 17.07 8.59
CA ASN A 39 0.17 16.99 7.26
C ASN A 39 0.67 15.56 7.05
N VAL A 40 0.35 14.95 5.92
CA VAL A 40 0.76 13.57 5.61
C VAL A 40 2.30 13.42 5.72
N ALA A 41 3.02 14.51 5.45
CA ALA A 41 4.47 14.64 5.64
C ALA A 41 4.97 14.41 7.09
N ASP A 42 4.14 14.58 8.11
CA ASP A 42 4.50 14.40 9.53
C ASP A 42 4.18 12.99 10.07
N LYS A 43 3.49 12.15 9.28
CA LYS A 43 3.16 10.78 9.71
C LYS A 43 4.39 9.88 9.62
N ASN A 44 4.59 9.06 10.65
CA ASN A 44 5.61 8.01 10.63
C ASN A 44 5.31 6.98 9.53
N LEU A 45 6.32 6.61 8.75
CA LEU A 45 6.22 5.59 7.72
C LEU A 45 6.47 4.20 8.28
N ASN A 46 5.63 3.26 7.86
CA ASN A 46 5.86 1.83 8.01
C ASN A 46 5.82 1.20 6.60
N ILE A 47 6.98 0.99 5.99
CA ILE A 47 7.10 0.43 4.64
C ILE A 47 7.48 -1.05 4.74
N SER A 48 6.68 -1.91 4.13
CA SER A 48 6.98 -3.33 3.98
C SER A 48 7.15 -3.66 2.50
N PHE A 49 8.14 -4.47 2.16
CA PHE A 49 8.24 -5.09 0.84
C PHE A 49 7.84 -6.56 0.91
N LEU A 50 7.17 -7.05 -0.13
CA LEU A 50 7.03 -8.46 -0.42
C LEU A 50 7.67 -8.73 -1.79
N LEU A 51 8.77 -9.49 -1.80
CA LEU A 51 9.51 -9.77 -3.03
C LEU A 51 9.13 -11.12 -3.62
N ASP A 52 8.74 -11.12 -4.88
CA ASP A 52 8.51 -12.34 -5.67
C ASP A 52 9.80 -12.82 -6.34
N LEU A 53 10.41 -13.82 -5.72
CA LEU A 53 11.61 -14.51 -6.20
C LEU A 53 11.26 -15.75 -7.04
N SER A 54 10.14 -15.73 -7.75
CA SER A 54 9.80 -16.79 -8.71
C SER A 54 10.72 -16.71 -9.91
N ASP A 55 10.54 -17.63 -10.87
CA ASP A 55 11.43 -17.71 -12.02
C ASP A 55 11.41 -16.47 -12.93
N ARG A 56 10.49 -15.51 -12.71
CA ARG A 56 10.47 -14.19 -13.37
C ARG A 56 11.80 -13.43 -13.29
N ILE A 57 12.62 -13.71 -12.28
CA ILE A 57 13.93 -13.06 -12.09
C ILE A 57 15.03 -13.67 -12.96
N ASP A 58 14.77 -14.81 -13.60
CA ASP A 58 15.74 -15.55 -14.40
C ASP A 58 15.96 -14.84 -15.76
N PRO A 59 17.15 -14.26 -16.01
CA PRO A 59 17.42 -13.53 -17.24
C PRO A 59 17.55 -14.43 -18.47
N VAL A 60 17.73 -15.74 -18.28
CA VAL A 60 17.77 -16.72 -19.38
C VAL A 60 16.35 -17.13 -19.76
N LYS A 61 15.48 -17.37 -18.76
CA LYS A 61 14.09 -17.74 -19.01
C LYS A 61 13.26 -16.57 -19.53
N TYR A 62 13.47 -15.37 -18.98
CA TYR A 62 12.77 -14.14 -19.36
C TYR A 62 13.77 -13.06 -19.77
N PRO A 63 14.42 -13.21 -20.93
CA PRO A 63 15.40 -12.24 -21.40
C PRO A 63 14.73 -10.90 -21.71
N ASN A 64 15.41 -9.82 -21.35
CA ASN A 64 15.00 -8.46 -21.69
C ASN A 64 16.22 -7.69 -22.17
N ALA A 65 16.22 -7.29 -23.45
CA ALA A 65 17.36 -6.65 -24.09
C ALA A 65 17.70 -5.29 -23.46
N SER A 66 16.72 -4.58 -22.90
CA SER A 66 16.95 -3.27 -22.29
C SER A 66 17.51 -3.40 -20.88
N MET A 67 16.92 -4.26 -20.05
CA MET A 67 17.38 -4.51 -18.68
C MET A 67 16.65 -5.74 -18.10
N PRO A 68 17.38 -6.74 -17.55
CA PRO A 68 16.77 -7.87 -16.84
C PRO A 68 15.82 -7.43 -15.72
N TYR A 69 14.73 -8.16 -15.53
CA TYR A 69 13.69 -7.80 -14.55
C TYR A 69 14.22 -7.73 -13.12
N TYR A 70 15.10 -8.64 -12.71
CA TYR A 70 15.71 -8.57 -11.38
C TYR A 70 16.48 -7.27 -11.15
N GLN A 71 17.13 -6.71 -12.19
CA GLN A 71 17.83 -5.43 -12.07
C GLN A 71 16.83 -4.28 -11.93
N ARG A 72 15.72 -4.31 -12.67
CA ARG A 72 14.65 -3.32 -12.52
C ARG A 72 14.10 -3.33 -11.09
N ASP A 73 13.85 -4.51 -10.53
CA ASP A 73 13.40 -4.66 -9.15
C ASP A 73 14.38 -4.01 -8.15
N LEU A 74 15.69 -4.22 -8.32
CA LEU A 74 16.72 -3.59 -7.48
C LEU A 74 16.61 -2.06 -7.50
N TYR A 75 16.35 -1.48 -8.68
CA TYR A 75 16.15 -0.04 -8.79
C TYR A 75 14.81 0.41 -8.19
N TYR A 76 13.73 -0.37 -8.32
CA TYR A 76 12.45 -0.01 -7.67
C TYR A 76 12.58 -0.02 -6.14
N ILE A 77 13.28 -1.02 -5.59
CA ILE A 77 13.64 -1.08 -4.16
C ILE A 77 14.43 0.17 -3.79
N LYS A 78 15.41 0.56 -4.62
CA LYS A 78 16.23 1.75 -4.40
C LYS A 78 15.42 3.05 -4.41
N SER A 79 14.49 3.21 -5.35
CA SER A 79 13.61 4.39 -5.40
C SER A 79 12.74 4.54 -4.14
N VAL A 80 12.20 3.42 -3.63
CA VAL A 80 11.44 3.43 -2.37
C VAL A 80 12.35 3.76 -1.19
N GLU A 81 13.54 3.16 -1.12
CA GLU A 81 14.52 3.42 -0.06
C GLU A 81 14.95 4.89 -0.03
N GLN A 82 15.27 5.47 -1.17
CA GLN A 82 15.63 6.88 -1.26
C GLN A 82 14.48 7.79 -0.82
N ALA A 83 13.24 7.50 -1.24
CA ALA A 83 12.08 8.25 -0.79
C ALA A 83 11.86 8.15 0.73
N PHE A 84 12.11 6.98 1.32
CA PHE A 84 12.03 6.75 2.77
C PHE A 84 13.13 7.50 3.53
N VAL A 85 14.38 7.43 3.06
CA VAL A 85 15.50 8.16 3.66
C VAL A 85 15.30 9.67 3.53
N ASP A 86 14.79 10.15 2.40
CA ASP A 86 14.41 11.55 2.23
C ASP A 86 13.36 11.95 3.27
N HIS A 87 12.29 11.16 3.45
CA HIS A 87 11.27 11.42 4.48
C HIS A 87 11.90 11.55 5.88
N ILE A 88 12.78 10.61 6.26
CA ILE A 88 13.46 10.64 7.56
C ILE A 88 14.32 11.89 7.73
N LYS A 89 15.08 12.27 6.69
CA LYS A 89 15.99 13.44 6.74
C LYS A 89 15.25 14.77 6.92
N HIS A 90 13.99 14.85 6.50
CA HIS A 90 13.17 16.05 6.70
C HIS A 90 12.54 16.12 8.10
N LYS A 91 12.54 15.02 8.87
CA LYS A 91 11.98 14.99 10.23
C LYS A 91 13.02 15.33 11.29
N LYS A 92 12.54 15.92 12.39
CA LYS A 92 13.37 16.10 13.59
C LYS A 92 13.63 14.74 14.22
N ILE A 93 14.88 14.47 14.62
CA ILE A 93 15.28 13.19 15.24
C ILE A 93 14.33 12.78 16.39
N LEU A 94 13.94 13.73 17.25
CA LEU A 94 13.02 13.49 18.37
C LEU A 94 11.62 12.98 17.97
N GLN A 95 11.24 13.13 16.70
CA GLN A 95 9.94 12.71 16.14
C GLN A 95 10.04 11.43 15.32
N LEU A 96 11.24 10.85 15.16
CA LEU A 96 11.41 9.62 14.40
C LEU A 96 10.72 8.46 15.11
N ASN A 97 9.98 7.68 14.32
CA ASN A 97 9.44 6.38 14.68
C ASN A 97 9.07 5.65 13.38
N ASP A 98 10.02 5.59 12.46
CA ASP A 98 9.82 5.15 11.08
C ASP A 98 10.48 3.79 10.86
N GLN A 99 9.93 2.96 9.98
CA GLN A 99 10.55 1.69 9.65
C GLN A 99 10.36 1.26 8.20
N MET A 100 11.30 0.46 7.74
CA MET A 100 11.29 -0.18 6.43
C MET A 100 11.80 -1.61 6.55
N GLN A 101 11.09 -2.57 5.96
CA GLN A 101 11.37 -3.99 6.12
C GLN A 101 11.06 -4.80 4.86
N VAL A 102 11.84 -5.84 4.60
CA VAL A 102 11.63 -6.74 3.46
C VAL A 102 11.18 -8.12 3.93
N PHE A 103 10.16 -8.67 3.28
CA PHE A 103 9.62 -9.99 3.52
C PHE A 103 9.75 -10.89 2.30
N PHE A 104 9.88 -12.18 2.61
CA PHE A 104 9.83 -13.31 1.70
C PHE A 104 8.80 -14.28 2.26
N ASP A 105 7.87 -14.72 1.43
CA ASP A 105 6.87 -15.71 1.83
C ASP A 105 6.72 -16.76 0.72
N PRO A 106 7.06 -18.04 0.98
CA PRO A 106 7.60 -18.57 2.23
C PRO A 106 9.03 -18.08 2.51
N GLU A 107 9.49 -18.28 3.74
CA GLU A 107 10.85 -17.89 4.14
C GLU A 107 11.90 -18.69 3.34
N PRO A 108 13.02 -18.06 2.93
CA PRO A 108 14.09 -18.76 2.26
C PRO A 108 14.63 -19.91 3.12
N GLN A 109 14.76 -21.09 2.53
CA GLN A 109 15.33 -22.25 3.23
C GLN A 109 16.82 -22.08 3.55
N ASN A 110 17.51 -21.19 2.84
CA ASN A 110 18.92 -20.92 3.03
C ASN A 110 19.15 -20.04 4.30
N PRO A 111 19.88 -20.50 5.33
CA PRO A 111 20.15 -19.72 6.53
C PRO A 111 20.88 -18.39 6.27
N GLN A 112 21.72 -18.33 5.23
CA GLN A 112 22.38 -17.08 4.81
C GLN A 112 21.34 -16.07 4.32
N MET A 113 20.32 -16.54 3.59
CA MET A 113 19.24 -15.69 3.13
C MET A 113 18.42 -15.10 4.27
N ASN A 114 18.20 -15.86 5.34
CA ASN A 114 17.53 -15.35 6.53
C ASN A 114 18.36 -14.25 7.23
N LYS A 115 19.69 -14.42 7.30
CA LYS A 115 20.60 -13.37 7.82
C LYS A 115 20.61 -12.10 6.96
N LEU A 116 20.57 -12.24 5.64
CA LEU A 116 20.48 -11.09 4.72
C LEU A 116 19.12 -10.38 4.89
N SER A 117 18.03 -11.14 5.01
CA SER A 117 16.68 -10.61 5.21
C SER A 117 16.54 -9.81 6.51
N GLN A 118 17.21 -10.23 7.59
CA GLN A 118 17.22 -9.50 8.85
C GLN A 118 17.90 -8.13 8.73
N GLN A 119 18.94 -7.99 7.91
CA GLN A 119 19.61 -6.71 7.67
C GLN A 119 18.73 -5.73 6.91
N LEU A 120 17.78 -6.23 6.10
CA LEU A 120 16.79 -5.42 5.40
C LEU A 120 15.64 -4.95 6.29
N ARG A 121 15.77 -5.04 7.62
CA ARG A 121 14.83 -4.47 8.60
C ARG A 121 15.51 -3.29 9.29
N VAL A 122 15.07 -2.09 8.93
CA VAL A 122 15.56 -0.84 9.52
C VAL A 122 14.44 -0.15 10.28
N LYS A 123 14.76 0.35 11.48
CA LYS A 123 13.86 1.11 12.33
C LYS A 123 14.61 2.33 12.86
N PHE A 124 13.95 3.48 12.79
CA PHE A 124 14.46 4.75 13.27
C PHE A 124 13.57 5.29 14.38
N ASP A 125 14.18 5.66 15.48
CA ASP A 125 13.51 6.32 16.60
C ASP A 125 14.34 7.50 17.13
N LYS A 126 13.87 8.14 18.19
CA LYS A 126 14.56 9.29 18.83
C LYS A 126 16.00 9.03 19.26
N ASN A 127 16.41 7.76 19.38
CA ASN A 127 17.77 7.37 19.76
C ASN A 127 18.64 7.04 18.55
N SER A 128 18.08 7.09 17.33
CA SER A 128 18.82 6.78 16.12
C SER A 128 19.89 7.83 15.82
N THR A 129 21.05 7.37 15.37
CA THR A 129 22.15 8.23 14.96
C THR A 129 22.06 8.60 13.48
N LYS A 130 22.73 9.70 13.10
CA LYS A 130 22.83 10.09 11.69
C LYS A 130 23.50 8.99 10.85
N ASP A 131 24.53 8.33 11.40
CA ASP A 131 25.26 7.26 10.73
C ASP A 131 24.37 6.05 10.42
N GLN A 132 23.45 5.70 11.34
CA GLN A 132 22.46 4.64 11.11
C GLN A 132 21.52 5.00 9.95
N ILE A 133 21.09 6.26 9.86
CA ILE A 133 20.20 6.74 8.77
C ILE A 133 20.94 6.71 7.44
N THR A 134 22.18 7.20 7.39
CA THR A 134 22.99 7.18 6.15
C THR A 134 23.45 5.79 5.76
N GLY A 135 23.55 4.86 6.71
CA GLY A 135 23.94 3.47 6.46
C GLY A 135 22.89 2.64 5.71
N VAL A 136 21.62 3.08 5.68
CA VAL A 136 20.54 2.39 4.96
C VAL A 136 20.87 2.26 3.47
N ASP A 137 21.43 3.32 2.89
CA ASP A 137 21.79 3.38 1.48
C ASP A 137 22.73 2.22 1.10
N LYS A 138 23.74 1.98 1.94
CA LYS A 138 24.69 0.87 1.78
C LYS A 138 23.98 -0.48 1.87
N VAL A 139 23.17 -0.69 2.91
CA VAL A 139 22.44 -1.95 3.12
C VAL A 139 21.54 -2.29 1.94
N PHE A 140 20.75 -1.33 1.47
CA PHE A 140 19.81 -1.54 0.35
C PHE A 140 20.50 -1.55 -1.02
N THR A 141 21.75 -1.10 -1.12
CA THR A 141 22.57 -1.25 -2.33
C THR A 141 23.27 -2.62 -2.38
N GLU A 142 23.74 -3.14 -1.25
CA GLU A 142 24.57 -4.34 -1.20
C GLU A 142 23.76 -5.63 -1.03
N ILE A 143 22.71 -5.61 -0.20
CA ILE A 143 22.01 -6.83 0.23
C ILE A 143 21.01 -7.34 -0.81
N PRO A 144 20.08 -6.54 -1.37
CA PRO A 144 19.12 -7.04 -2.35
C PRO A 144 19.79 -7.74 -3.56
N PRO A 145 20.88 -7.23 -4.17
CA PRO A 145 21.55 -7.94 -5.26
C PRO A 145 22.03 -9.36 -4.86
N GLN A 146 22.52 -9.54 -3.64
CA GLN A 146 22.96 -10.85 -3.14
C GLN A 146 21.78 -11.83 -3.04
N ILE A 147 20.61 -11.34 -2.62
CA ILE A 147 19.37 -12.11 -2.54
C ILE A 147 18.96 -12.62 -3.92
N TYR A 148 18.84 -11.71 -4.89
CA TYR A 148 18.47 -12.05 -6.26
C TYR A 148 19.49 -12.99 -6.90
N GLN A 149 20.79 -12.71 -6.73
CA GLN A 149 21.85 -13.58 -7.26
C GLN A 149 21.87 -14.96 -6.61
N SER A 150 21.50 -15.08 -5.34
CA SER A 150 21.40 -16.39 -4.66
C SER A 150 20.25 -17.20 -5.24
N ALA A 151 19.07 -16.59 -5.40
CA ALA A 151 17.91 -17.24 -6.00
C ALA A 151 18.16 -17.68 -7.46
N ILE A 152 18.74 -16.79 -8.29
CA ILE A 152 19.09 -17.08 -9.69
C ILE A 152 20.12 -18.22 -9.78
N ARG A 153 21.22 -18.16 -9.02
CA ARG A 153 22.28 -19.19 -9.07
C ARG A 153 21.80 -20.54 -8.56
N GLY A 154 21.01 -20.54 -7.49
CA GLY A 154 20.44 -21.76 -6.94
C GLY A 154 19.36 -22.38 -7.83
N LYS A 155 18.79 -21.60 -8.78
CA LYS A 155 17.56 -21.96 -9.51
C LYS A 155 16.42 -22.39 -8.59
N GLN A 156 16.45 -21.90 -7.35
CA GLN A 156 15.47 -22.20 -6.31
C GLN A 156 14.47 -21.05 -6.28
N TYR A 157 13.54 -21.09 -7.23
CA TYR A 157 12.50 -20.09 -7.38
C TYR A 157 11.31 -20.43 -6.50
N THR A 158 11.38 -20.00 -5.24
CA THR A 158 10.29 -20.24 -4.29
C THR A 158 9.06 -19.38 -4.58
N GLY A 159 9.24 -18.25 -5.28
CA GLY A 159 8.15 -17.31 -5.55
C GLY A 159 7.72 -16.52 -4.32
N ALA A 160 6.60 -15.81 -4.47
CA ALA A 160 5.87 -15.24 -3.35
C ALA A 160 4.46 -15.88 -3.24
N ASP A 161 4.16 -16.49 -2.10
CA ASP A 161 2.80 -16.89 -1.72
C ASP A 161 2.02 -15.67 -1.21
N ILE A 162 1.79 -14.73 -2.12
CA ILE A 162 1.14 -13.44 -1.83
C ILE A 162 -0.22 -13.65 -1.17
N TRP A 163 -1.01 -14.60 -1.68
CA TRP A 163 -2.33 -14.88 -1.13
C TRP A 163 -2.24 -15.31 0.35
N ARG A 164 -1.35 -16.26 0.66
CA ARG A 164 -1.16 -16.74 2.03
C ARG A 164 -0.51 -15.71 2.94
N PHE A 165 0.38 -14.86 2.41
CA PHE A 165 0.93 -13.72 3.14
C PHE A 165 -0.17 -12.76 3.59
N PHE A 166 -1.11 -12.42 2.69
CA PHE A 166 -2.25 -11.58 3.05
C PHE A 166 -3.20 -12.27 4.04
N LYS A 167 -3.36 -13.58 3.96
CA LYS A 167 -4.19 -14.32 4.91
C LYS A 167 -3.62 -14.30 6.33
N ASN A 168 -2.31 -14.52 6.47
CA ASN A 168 -1.71 -14.88 7.76
C ASN A 168 -0.82 -13.80 8.37
N LYS A 169 -0.28 -12.86 7.57
CA LYS A 169 0.85 -12.01 7.99
C LYS A 169 0.62 -10.53 7.77
N VAL A 170 -0.16 -10.12 6.76
CA VAL A 170 -0.25 -8.69 6.37
C VAL A 170 -0.70 -7.77 7.51
N LYS A 171 -1.64 -8.20 8.35
CA LYS A 171 -2.13 -7.38 9.46
C LYS A 171 -1.03 -7.19 10.51
N ASP A 172 -0.44 -8.28 10.96
CA ASP A 172 0.54 -8.26 12.05
C ASP A 172 1.85 -7.59 11.63
N TYR A 173 2.24 -7.76 10.36
CA TYR A 173 3.56 -7.36 9.89
C TYR A 173 3.55 -6.00 9.18
N CYS A 174 2.49 -5.70 8.43
CA CYS A 174 2.45 -4.51 7.58
C CYS A 174 1.59 -3.38 8.13
N ILE A 175 0.82 -3.58 9.20
CA ILE A 175 -0.02 -2.53 9.78
C ILE A 175 0.45 -2.18 11.18
N LYS A 176 0.80 -0.90 11.39
CA LYS A 176 1.13 -0.31 12.68
C LYS A 176 0.23 0.88 12.97
N ASP A 177 -0.21 0.96 14.22
CA ASP A 177 -1.00 2.09 14.70
C ASP A 177 -0.23 3.39 14.60
N LYS A 178 -0.91 4.47 14.20
CA LYS A 178 -0.32 5.82 14.06
C LYS A 178 0.81 5.92 13.03
N HIS A 179 0.88 4.97 12.10
CA HIS A 179 1.77 5.01 10.94
C HIS A 179 0.97 5.11 9.66
N ARG A 180 1.57 5.68 8.62
CA ARG A 180 1.16 5.44 7.25
C ARG A 180 1.80 4.11 6.81
N ASN A 181 0.96 3.09 6.65
CA ASN A 181 1.39 1.74 6.31
C ASN A 181 1.38 1.56 4.80
N ILE A 182 2.53 1.20 4.23
CA ILE A 182 2.69 1.00 2.80
C ILE A 182 3.27 -0.40 2.57
N LEU A 183 2.58 -1.23 1.81
CA LEU A 183 3.09 -2.51 1.33
C LEU A 183 3.45 -2.39 -0.16
N VAL A 184 4.74 -2.58 -0.47
CA VAL A 184 5.26 -2.64 -1.83
C VAL A 184 5.41 -4.11 -2.23
N ILE A 185 4.67 -4.54 -3.25
CA ILE A 185 4.73 -5.90 -3.79
C ILE A 185 5.46 -5.83 -5.12
N ILE A 186 6.60 -6.52 -5.22
CA ILE A 186 7.37 -6.62 -6.46
C ILE A 186 7.09 -7.99 -7.07
N THR A 187 6.40 -8.01 -8.21
CA THR A 187 5.95 -9.23 -8.88
C THR A 187 5.71 -8.95 -10.36
N ASP A 188 5.62 -10.00 -11.18
CA ASP A 188 5.18 -9.89 -12.59
C ASP A 188 3.66 -9.80 -12.74
N GLY A 189 2.91 -9.90 -11.64
CA GLY A 189 1.46 -9.73 -11.58
C GLY A 189 0.67 -11.03 -11.50
N TYR A 190 1.30 -12.17 -11.74
CA TYR A 190 0.66 -13.47 -11.65
C TYR A 190 0.73 -14.01 -10.22
N MET A 191 -0.30 -13.76 -9.42
CA MET A 191 -0.38 -14.35 -8.08
C MET A 191 -0.48 -15.88 -8.21
N TYR A 192 0.55 -16.61 -7.83
CA TYR A 192 0.56 -18.08 -7.89
C TYR A 192 1.56 -18.65 -6.88
N HIS A 193 1.11 -19.62 -6.08
CA HIS A 193 1.99 -20.48 -5.31
C HIS A 193 1.39 -21.88 -5.18
N LYS A 194 2.22 -22.92 -5.31
CA LYS A 194 1.76 -24.32 -5.36
C LYS A 194 0.99 -24.74 -4.10
N ASP A 195 1.40 -24.25 -2.93
CA ASP A 195 0.83 -24.66 -1.64
C ASP A 195 -0.43 -23.87 -1.28
N SER A 196 -0.76 -22.84 -2.06
CA SER A 196 -1.95 -22.00 -1.89
C SER A 196 -2.74 -21.92 -3.19
N LYS A 197 -2.71 -22.95 -4.02
CA LYS A 197 -3.47 -23.04 -5.27
C LYS A 197 -4.82 -23.73 -5.04
N PHE A 198 -5.91 -22.97 -5.04
CA PHE A 198 -7.25 -23.51 -4.91
C PHE A 198 -8.31 -22.58 -5.53
N THR A 199 -9.55 -23.06 -5.59
CA THR A 199 -10.70 -22.34 -6.13
C THR A 199 -11.90 -22.49 -5.21
N GLU A 200 -12.71 -21.43 -5.11
CA GLU A 200 -13.98 -21.42 -4.39
C GLU A 200 -15.04 -20.80 -5.30
N GLY A 201 -16.00 -21.62 -5.73
CA GLY A 201 -16.92 -21.24 -6.80
C GLY A 201 -16.16 -20.82 -8.07
N ASN A 202 -16.41 -19.59 -8.54
CA ASN A 202 -15.74 -19.03 -9.72
C ASN A 202 -14.50 -18.17 -9.40
N LYS A 203 -14.09 -18.12 -8.13
CA LYS A 203 -12.90 -17.39 -7.69
C LYS A 203 -11.72 -18.32 -7.50
N SER A 204 -10.52 -17.78 -7.60
CA SER A 204 -9.26 -18.51 -7.42
C SER A 204 -8.34 -17.79 -6.43
N SER A 205 -7.44 -18.52 -5.78
CA SER A 205 -6.33 -17.92 -5.04
C SER A 205 -5.14 -17.57 -5.94
N PHE A 206 -5.27 -17.83 -7.25
CA PHE A 206 -4.18 -17.70 -8.22
C PHE A 206 -4.66 -17.14 -9.57
N LEU A 207 -3.72 -16.59 -10.34
CA LEU A 207 -3.89 -16.13 -11.71
C LEU A 207 -2.63 -16.51 -12.48
N THR A 208 -2.80 -17.18 -13.62
CA THR A 208 -1.72 -17.48 -14.55
C THR A 208 -2.18 -17.19 -15.98
N PRO A 209 -1.26 -17.06 -16.95
CA PRO A 209 -1.64 -16.91 -18.35
C PRO A 209 -2.59 -18.03 -18.83
N GLU A 210 -2.36 -19.26 -18.38
CA GLU A 210 -3.20 -20.43 -18.71
C GLU A 210 -4.62 -20.25 -18.17
N PHE A 211 -4.74 -19.73 -16.94
CA PHE A 211 -6.03 -19.49 -16.33
C PHE A 211 -6.81 -18.41 -17.08
N ILE A 212 -6.16 -17.28 -17.41
CA ILE A 212 -6.76 -16.18 -18.19
C ILE A 212 -7.30 -16.71 -19.52
N ARG A 213 -6.50 -17.49 -20.26
CA ARG A 213 -6.93 -18.14 -21.51
C ARG A 213 -8.09 -19.11 -21.30
N SER A 214 -8.04 -19.95 -20.26
CA SER A 214 -9.10 -20.92 -19.98
C SER A 214 -10.45 -20.26 -19.67
N LYS A 215 -10.43 -19.05 -19.10
CA LYS A 215 -11.61 -18.23 -18.82
C LYS A 215 -12.03 -17.33 -19.97
N LYS A 216 -11.35 -17.42 -21.13
CA LYS A 216 -11.60 -16.63 -22.34
C LYS A 216 -11.52 -15.11 -22.07
N LEU A 217 -10.63 -14.70 -21.17
CA LEU A 217 -10.42 -13.28 -20.83
C LEU A 217 -9.42 -12.60 -21.79
N THR A 218 -9.36 -13.06 -23.04
CA THR A 218 -8.37 -12.63 -24.05
C THR A 218 -8.99 -11.74 -25.13
N THR A 219 -10.14 -11.14 -24.84
CA THR A 219 -10.95 -10.34 -25.76
C THR A 219 -11.46 -9.08 -25.06
N SER A 220 -11.89 -8.08 -25.82
CA SER A 220 -12.35 -6.79 -25.29
C SER A 220 -13.52 -6.88 -24.30
N ASN A 221 -14.32 -7.94 -24.36
CA ASN A 221 -15.42 -8.20 -23.43
C ASN A 221 -14.98 -8.87 -22.11
N TYR A 222 -13.67 -8.91 -21.80
CA TYR A 222 -13.16 -9.56 -20.58
C TYR A 222 -13.83 -9.02 -19.30
N LYS A 223 -14.14 -7.72 -19.22
CA LYS A 223 -14.84 -7.12 -18.06
C LYS A 223 -16.23 -7.71 -17.86
N GLU A 224 -17.00 -7.87 -18.94
CA GLU A 224 -18.32 -8.49 -18.91
C GLU A 224 -18.23 -9.95 -18.47
N LEU A 225 -17.23 -10.69 -18.98
CA LEU A 225 -16.99 -12.08 -18.60
C LEU A 225 -16.60 -12.21 -17.13
N ILE A 226 -15.75 -11.32 -16.60
CA ILE A 226 -15.41 -11.26 -15.17
C ILE A 226 -16.68 -11.04 -14.34
N ALA A 227 -17.48 -10.03 -14.67
CA ALA A 227 -18.70 -9.70 -13.93
C ALA A 227 -19.75 -10.81 -14.01
N LYS A 228 -20.09 -11.28 -15.22
CA LYS A 228 -21.11 -12.31 -15.47
C LYS A 228 -20.78 -13.62 -14.76
N ASN A 229 -19.52 -14.03 -14.82
CA ASN A 229 -19.09 -15.30 -14.23
C ASN A 229 -18.60 -15.13 -12.79
N LYS A 230 -18.62 -13.91 -12.22
CA LYS A 230 -18.12 -13.61 -10.86
C LYS A 230 -16.68 -14.11 -10.65
N LEU A 231 -15.84 -13.89 -11.65
CA LEU A 231 -14.42 -14.25 -11.59
C LEU A 231 -13.68 -13.23 -10.73
N GLY A 232 -12.55 -13.65 -10.17
CA GLY A 232 -11.67 -12.79 -9.38
C GLY A 232 -10.91 -13.59 -8.35
N PHE A 233 -10.06 -12.90 -7.60
CA PHE A 233 -9.36 -13.54 -6.50
C PHE A 233 -10.28 -13.79 -5.30
N ILE A 234 -10.00 -14.85 -4.56
CA ILE A 234 -10.59 -15.11 -3.24
C ILE A 234 -9.96 -14.11 -2.26
N PRO A 235 -10.75 -13.24 -1.58
CA PRO A 235 -10.21 -12.35 -0.55
C PRO A 235 -9.50 -13.15 0.53
N ALA A 236 -8.25 -12.81 0.83
CA ALA A 236 -7.45 -13.55 1.81
C ALA A 236 -7.77 -13.11 3.25
N THR A 237 -8.27 -11.89 3.41
CA THR A 237 -8.65 -11.29 4.69
C THR A 237 -9.58 -10.09 4.45
N GLU A 238 -9.90 -9.35 5.50
CA GLU A 238 -10.69 -8.11 5.46
C GLU A 238 -10.08 -7.06 6.40
N GLY A 239 -10.55 -5.81 6.35
CA GLY A 239 -10.14 -4.79 7.32
C GLY A 239 -8.78 -4.17 7.05
N LEU A 240 -8.41 -4.00 5.77
CA LEU A 240 -7.13 -3.39 5.35
C LEU A 240 -7.25 -1.88 5.06
N GLN A 241 -8.18 -1.17 5.71
CA GLN A 241 -8.43 0.25 5.43
C GLN A 241 -7.22 1.15 5.72
N ASN A 242 -6.39 0.74 6.69
CA ASN A 242 -5.19 1.47 7.11
C ASN A 242 -3.92 1.06 6.36
N LEU A 243 -4.04 0.29 5.27
CA LEU A 243 -2.94 -0.15 4.42
C LEU A 243 -3.02 0.53 3.05
N GLU A 244 -1.89 1.05 2.58
CA GLU A 244 -1.68 1.46 1.19
C GLU A 244 -0.86 0.38 0.48
N VAL A 245 -1.17 0.08 -0.79
CA VAL A 245 -0.48 -0.98 -1.55
C VAL A 245 0.08 -0.46 -2.87
N LEU A 246 1.37 -0.70 -3.11
CA LEU A 246 2.00 -0.48 -4.42
C LEU A 246 2.37 -1.84 -5.01
N VAL A 247 1.70 -2.25 -6.08
CA VAL A 247 2.12 -3.42 -6.88
C VAL A 247 2.94 -2.91 -8.05
N VAL A 248 4.19 -3.36 -8.18
CA VAL A 248 5.11 -2.88 -9.22
C VAL A 248 5.83 -4.04 -9.90
N GLY A 249 6.08 -3.88 -11.20
CA GLY A 249 6.79 -4.86 -12.00
C GLY A 249 5.89 -5.74 -12.86
N ILE A 250 4.60 -5.40 -13.00
CA ILE A 250 3.65 -6.19 -13.80
C ILE A 250 4.21 -6.41 -15.21
N ASN A 251 4.32 -7.68 -15.61
CA ASN A 251 4.92 -8.10 -16.87
C ASN A 251 4.04 -9.17 -17.53
N PRO A 252 2.97 -8.76 -18.22
CA PRO A 252 1.99 -9.67 -18.79
C PRO A 252 2.59 -10.50 -19.93
N ALA A 253 2.05 -11.72 -20.09
CA ALA A 253 2.31 -12.55 -21.25
C ALA A 253 1.86 -11.84 -22.55
N LYS A 254 2.68 -11.92 -23.59
CA LYS A 254 2.45 -11.22 -24.87
C LYS A 254 1.38 -11.84 -25.77
N ASN A 255 0.70 -12.88 -25.29
CA ASN A 255 -0.22 -13.68 -26.10
C ASN A 255 -1.58 -12.99 -26.33
N SER A 256 -1.92 -12.01 -25.50
CA SER A 256 -3.18 -11.27 -25.56
C SER A 256 -2.93 -9.79 -25.25
N PRO A 257 -3.49 -8.85 -26.02
CA PRO A 257 -3.39 -7.42 -25.69
C PRO A 257 -4.18 -7.05 -24.42
N TYR A 258 -5.08 -7.92 -23.95
CA TYR A 258 -5.90 -7.72 -22.75
C TYR A 258 -5.30 -8.36 -21.49
N GLU A 259 -4.16 -9.03 -21.60
CA GLU A 259 -3.55 -9.74 -20.47
C GLU A 259 -3.22 -8.79 -19.31
N GLU A 260 -2.63 -7.63 -19.65
CA GLU A 260 -2.34 -6.56 -18.70
C GLU A 260 -3.61 -6.09 -17.98
N ASP A 261 -4.62 -5.74 -18.76
CA ASP A 261 -5.89 -5.21 -18.28
C ASP A 261 -6.58 -6.18 -17.30
N VAL A 262 -6.49 -7.49 -17.58
CA VAL A 262 -7.03 -8.54 -16.72
C VAL A 262 -6.26 -8.62 -15.41
N ILE A 263 -4.93 -8.61 -15.45
CA ILE A 263 -4.10 -8.62 -14.23
C ILE A 263 -4.43 -7.40 -13.36
N HIS A 264 -4.49 -6.21 -13.95
CA HIS A 264 -4.82 -4.97 -13.24
C HIS A 264 -6.21 -5.04 -12.61
N GLN A 265 -7.22 -5.52 -13.34
CA GLN A 265 -8.57 -5.68 -12.83
C GLN A 265 -8.62 -6.65 -11.64
N TYR A 266 -7.97 -7.81 -11.75
CA TYR A 266 -7.91 -8.80 -10.68
C TYR A 266 -7.27 -8.26 -9.39
N TRP A 267 -6.15 -7.56 -9.52
CA TRP A 267 -5.47 -6.94 -8.39
C TRP A 267 -6.33 -5.84 -7.75
N ALA A 268 -6.91 -4.95 -8.56
CA ALA A 268 -7.75 -3.87 -8.07
C ALA A 268 -8.98 -4.41 -7.32
N ASP A 269 -9.69 -5.38 -7.90
CA ASP A 269 -10.88 -5.97 -7.29
C ASP A 269 -10.56 -6.69 -5.98
N TRP A 270 -9.41 -7.38 -5.91
CA TRP A 270 -8.98 -8.09 -4.72
C TRP A 270 -8.58 -7.14 -3.59
N LEU A 271 -7.79 -6.11 -3.88
CA LEU A 271 -7.41 -5.10 -2.90
C LEU A 271 -8.64 -4.35 -2.37
N ASN A 272 -9.57 -3.97 -3.26
CA ASN A 272 -10.85 -3.38 -2.90
C ASN A 272 -11.68 -4.30 -2.00
N ALA A 273 -11.79 -5.58 -2.34
CA ALA A 273 -12.55 -6.56 -1.57
C ALA A 273 -12.00 -6.77 -0.15
N MET A 274 -10.69 -6.62 0.05
CA MET A 274 -10.07 -6.68 1.38
C MET A 274 -10.12 -5.35 2.15
N GLY A 275 -10.63 -4.29 1.52
CA GLY A 275 -10.85 -2.97 2.12
C GLY A 275 -9.70 -1.97 1.97
N VAL A 276 -8.69 -2.25 1.15
CA VAL A 276 -7.57 -1.33 0.86
C VAL A 276 -8.11 -0.09 0.17
N LYS A 277 -7.86 1.10 0.74
CA LYS A 277 -8.42 2.37 0.24
C LYS A 277 -7.54 3.08 -0.77
N LYS A 278 -6.24 2.81 -0.76
CA LYS A 278 -5.28 3.43 -1.68
C LYS A 278 -4.35 2.36 -2.20
N PHE A 279 -4.32 2.21 -3.52
CA PHE A 279 -3.35 1.37 -4.16
C PHE A 279 -2.99 1.88 -5.55
N GLU A 280 -1.81 1.49 -6.01
CA GLU A 280 -1.31 1.77 -7.35
C GLU A 280 -0.73 0.47 -7.92
N ILE A 281 -1.05 0.18 -9.17
CA ILE A 281 -0.57 -1.01 -9.89
C ILE A 281 0.23 -0.50 -11.09
N LYS A 282 1.51 -0.88 -11.19
CA LYS A 282 2.45 -0.38 -12.20
C LYS A 282 3.16 -1.52 -12.93
N ASN A 283 3.19 -1.40 -14.25
CA ASN A 283 3.94 -2.32 -15.09
C ASN A 283 5.44 -2.21 -14.85
N ALA A 284 6.17 -3.24 -15.27
CA ALA A 284 7.62 -3.17 -15.37
C ALA A 284 8.01 -2.17 -16.47
N ASP A 285 8.71 -1.12 -16.09
CA ASP A 285 9.27 -0.12 -16.99
C ASP A 285 10.73 0.17 -16.61
N LEU A 286 11.44 0.97 -17.40
CA LEU A 286 12.79 1.41 -17.08
C LEU A 286 12.78 2.18 -15.74
N PRO A 287 13.80 1.97 -14.89
CA PRO A 287 13.94 2.68 -13.62
C PRO A 287 13.79 4.20 -13.72
N SER A 288 14.31 4.81 -14.78
CA SER A 288 14.21 6.25 -15.03
C SER A 288 12.78 6.77 -15.11
N ASN A 289 11.84 5.94 -15.58
CA ASN A 289 10.44 6.31 -15.75
C ASN A 289 9.65 6.08 -14.45
N LEU A 290 9.95 5.00 -13.73
CA LEU A 290 9.23 4.63 -12.52
C LEU A 290 9.75 5.31 -11.27
N ASP A 291 11.00 5.74 -11.21
CA ASP A 291 11.56 6.46 -10.07
C ASP A 291 10.68 7.65 -9.62
N PRO A 292 10.34 8.63 -10.49
CA PRO A 292 9.51 9.75 -10.08
C PRO A 292 8.11 9.32 -9.64
N VAL A 293 7.57 8.25 -10.23
CA VAL A 293 6.24 7.71 -9.87
C VAL A 293 6.27 7.06 -8.49
N ILE A 294 7.24 6.19 -8.24
CA ILE A 294 7.45 5.50 -6.96
C ILE A 294 7.71 6.51 -5.86
N ARG A 295 8.65 7.43 -6.05
CA ARG A 295 9.00 8.45 -5.05
C ARG A 295 7.79 9.32 -4.72
N LYS A 296 7.01 9.74 -5.73
CA LYS A 296 5.76 10.47 -5.50
C LYS A 296 4.75 9.67 -4.67
N ILE A 297 4.60 8.37 -4.91
CA ILE A 297 3.71 7.52 -4.11
C ILE A 297 4.17 7.47 -2.66
N ILE A 298 5.46 7.28 -2.42
CA ILE A 298 6.00 7.19 -1.05
C ILE A 298 5.96 8.54 -0.33
N GLN A 299 6.17 9.66 -1.03
CA GLN A 299 6.27 11.00 -0.43
C GLN A 299 4.94 11.77 -0.35
N LYS A 300 3.84 11.25 -0.94
CA LYS A 300 2.48 11.80 -0.80
C LYS A 300 2.04 11.92 0.66
#